data_AF-A0A3N5SQ56-F1
#
_entry.id   AF-A0A3N5SQ56-F1
#
_cell.length_a   1.000
_cell.length_b   1.000
_cell.length_c   1.000
_cell.angle_alpha   90.00
_cell.angle_beta   90.00
_cell.angle_gamma   90.00
#
_symmetry.space_group_name_H-M   'P 1'
#
loop_
_entity.id
_entity.type
_entity.pdbx_description
1 polymer ?
#
loop_
_entity_poly.entity_id
_entity_poly.type
_entity_poly.pdbx_seq_one_letter_code
_entity_poly.pdbx_strand_id
1 'polypeptide(L)'
;MKEAKVFFMVLFLAVVLGASAGWAQKYELSIKELEKYKAPLDDPSPFYKNVEGFRKVMPPEAYKKVTYDVETMKRVWAETIGFRAPDVVGKVFPEIKPGKYTYKDKEKLPFAKMMWKHLYDRFNLPPKSGPRHVCYFTEIEIVPTRQYYHALPAA
;
A
#
# COMPACT_ATOMS: atom_id res chain seq x y z
N MET A 1 -18.37 48.73 -33.78
CA MET A 1 -18.71 47.28 -33.77
C MET A 1 -17.53 46.37 -33.44
N LYS A 2 -16.28 46.66 -33.84
CA LYS A 2 -15.10 45.82 -33.57
C LYS A 2 -14.70 45.84 -32.07
N GLU A 3 -14.65 47.02 -31.48
CA GLU A 3 -14.38 47.28 -30.04
C GLU A 3 -15.33 46.50 -29.11
N ALA A 4 -16.64 46.57 -29.37
CA ALA A 4 -17.65 45.88 -28.57
C ALA A 4 -17.52 44.35 -28.61
N LYS A 5 -17.09 43.78 -29.75
CA LYS A 5 -16.83 42.34 -29.88
C LYS A 5 -15.59 41.89 -29.09
N VAL A 6 -14.53 42.71 -29.10
CA VAL A 6 -13.32 42.43 -28.32
C VAL A 6 -13.62 42.47 -26.82
N PHE A 7 -14.38 43.47 -26.38
CA PHE A 7 -14.77 43.59 -24.97
C PHE A 7 -15.62 42.39 -24.51
N PHE A 8 -16.60 41.97 -25.31
CA PHE A 8 -17.42 40.80 -25.00
C PHE A 8 -16.61 39.51 -24.98
N MET A 9 -15.63 39.36 -25.86
CA MET A 9 -14.76 38.20 -25.91
C MET A 9 -13.85 38.12 -24.68
N VAL A 10 -13.30 39.25 -24.23
CA VAL A 10 -12.48 39.31 -23.01
C VAL A 10 -13.32 39.01 -21.76
N LEU A 11 -14.54 39.54 -21.69
CA LEU A 11 -15.46 39.26 -20.58
C LEU A 11 -15.85 37.78 -20.53
N PHE A 12 -16.14 37.18 -21.70
CA PHE A 12 -16.46 35.76 -21.80
C PHE A 12 -15.27 34.88 -21.39
N LEU A 13 -14.05 35.23 -21.82
CA LEU A 13 -12.83 34.51 -21.43
C LEU A 13 -12.59 34.59 -19.90
N ALA A 14 -12.82 35.75 -19.29
CA ALA A 14 -12.69 35.94 -17.85
C ALA A 14 -13.72 35.11 -17.04
N VAL A 15 -14.95 34.97 -17.54
CA VAL A 15 -15.98 34.14 -16.91
C VAL A 15 -15.64 32.65 -17.04
N VAL A 16 -15.17 32.19 -18.21
CA VAL A 16 -14.78 30.79 -18.42
C VAL A 16 -13.56 30.43 -17.58
N LEU A 17 -12.57 31.32 -17.48
CA LEU A 17 -11.38 31.10 -16.65
C LEU A 17 -11.70 31.17 -15.15
N GLY A 18 -12.55 32.12 -14.72
CA GLY A 18 -12.99 32.25 -13.32
C GLY A 18 -13.83 31.07 -12.84
N ALA A 19 -14.69 30.50 -13.69
CA ALA A 19 -15.49 29.33 -13.38
C ALA A 19 -14.62 28.06 -13.18
N SER A 20 -13.48 27.95 -13.86
CA SER A 20 -12.61 26.77 -13.77
C SER A 20 -11.92 26.60 -12.41
N ALA A 21 -11.78 27.67 -11.61
CA ALA A 21 -11.14 27.63 -10.29
C ALA A 21 -12.06 27.10 -9.18
N GLY A 22 -13.38 27.11 -9.38
CA GLY A 22 -14.37 26.68 -8.37
C GLY A 22 -14.68 25.18 -8.36
N TRP A 23 -14.22 24.43 -9.37
CA TRP A 23 -14.56 23.01 -9.55
C TRP A 23 -13.48 22.04 -9.07
N ALA A 24 -12.39 22.57 -8.52
CA ALA A 24 -11.37 21.77 -7.88
C ALA A 24 -11.86 21.31 -6.50
N GLN A 25 -12.56 20.18 -6.47
CA GLN A 25 -12.97 19.52 -5.25
C GLN A 25 -11.70 19.11 -4.47
N LYS A 26 -11.44 19.77 -3.33
CA LYS A 26 -10.34 19.37 -2.44
C LYS A 26 -10.71 18.04 -1.78
N TYR A 27 -10.06 16.96 -2.19
CA TYR A 27 -10.16 15.67 -1.52
C TYR A 27 -9.23 15.69 -0.30
N GLU A 28 -9.78 16.06 0.86
CA GLU A 28 -9.10 15.87 2.13
C GLU A 28 -9.36 14.44 2.61
N LEU A 29 -8.44 13.52 2.32
CA LEU A 29 -8.51 12.16 2.85
C LEU A 29 -8.11 12.18 4.33
N SER A 30 -9.04 11.91 5.23
CA SER A 30 -8.73 11.70 6.64
C SER A 30 -7.96 10.38 6.85
N ILE A 31 -7.21 10.27 7.95
CA ILE A 31 -6.50 9.02 8.32
C ILE A 31 -7.49 7.85 8.40
N LYS A 32 -8.70 8.07 8.93
CA LYS A 32 -9.75 7.04 9.01
C LYS A 32 -10.23 6.59 7.63
N GLU A 33 -10.34 7.50 6.67
CA GLU A 33 -10.69 7.14 5.29
C GLU A 33 -9.54 6.41 4.61
N LEU A 34 -8.30 6.82 4.83
CA LEU A 34 -7.11 6.11 4.38
C LEU A 34 -7.07 4.67 4.91
N GLU A 35 -7.32 4.46 6.20
CA GLU A 35 -7.40 3.12 6.79
C GLU A 35 -8.53 2.28 6.16
N LYS A 36 -9.70 2.88 5.94
CA LYS A 36 -10.84 2.22 5.28
C LYS A 36 -10.50 1.76 3.85
N TYR A 37 -9.83 2.60 3.06
CA TYR A 37 -9.44 2.26 1.69
C TYR A 37 -8.21 1.35 1.61
N LYS A 38 -7.36 1.36 2.64
CA LYS A 38 -6.17 0.52 2.73
C LYS A 38 -6.49 -0.92 3.11
N ALA A 39 -7.52 -1.15 3.92
CA ALA A 39 -7.83 -2.50 4.43
C ALA A 39 -7.97 -3.58 3.33
N PRO A 40 -8.61 -3.33 2.16
CA PRO A 40 -8.66 -4.32 1.08
C PRO A 40 -7.32 -4.52 0.34
N LEU A 41 -6.40 -3.54 0.38
CA LEU A 41 -5.07 -3.64 -0.23
C LEU A 41 -4.08 -4.40 0.65
N ASP A 42 -4.25 -4.30 1.98
CA ASP A 42 -3.45 -5.04 2.97
C ASP A 42 -3.95 -6.47 3.19
N ASP A 43 -5.12 -6.84 2.64
CA ASP A 43 -5.66 -8.19 2.75
C ASP A 43 -4.93 -9.13 1.77
N PRO A 44 -4.21 -10.16 2.25
CA PRO A 44 -3.56 -11.14 1.38
C PRO A 44 -4.55 -12.08 0.67
N SER A 45 -5.85 -11.98 0.96
CA SER A 45 -6.86 -12.81 0.31
C SER A 45 -7.05 -12.44 -1.17
N PRO A 46 -7.57 -13.37 -2.00
CA PRO A 46 -7.69 -13.13 -3.43
C PRO A 46 -8.59 -11.92 -3.71
N PHE A 47 -8.08 -10.94 -4.46
CA PHE A 47 -8.77 -9.71 -4.85
C PHE A 47 -10.23 -9.94 -5.34
N TYR A 48 -10.45 -11.04 -6.06
CA TYR A 48 -11.76 -11.41 -6.62
C TYR A 48 -12.79 -11.91 -5.61
N LYS A 49 -12.38 -12.26 -4.39
CA LYS A 49 -13.28 -12.73 -3.32
C LYS A 49 -13.98 -11.57 -2.62
N ASN A 50 -13.31 -10.43 -2.51
CA ASN A 50 -13.78 -9.28 -1.72
C ASN A 50 -14.53 -8.23 -2.54
N VAL A 51 -14.53 -8.36 -3.88
CA VAL A 51 -15.24 -7.44 -4.77
C VAL A 51 -16.51 -8.13 -5.29
N GLU A 52 -17.66 -7.75 -4.72
CA GLU A 52 -18.97 -8.37 -4.98
C GLU A 52 -19.35 -8.39 -6.47
N GLY A 53 -18.87 -7.41 -7.23
CA GLY A 53 -19.13 -7.29 -8.67
C GLY A 53 -18.61 -8.48 -9.49
N PHE A 54 -17.46 -9.07 -9.15
CA PHE A 54 -16.89 -10.15 -9.97
C PHE A 54 -17.70 -11.44 -9.88
N ARG A 55 -18.29 -11.74 -8.72
CA ARG A 55 -19.18 -12.90 -8.57
C ARG A 55 -20.43 -12.79 -9.46
N LYS A 56 -20.93 -11.57 -9.69
CA LYS A 56 -22.14 -11.32 -10.51
C LYS A 56 -21.85 -11.32 -12.01
N VAL A 57 -20.62 -10.97 -12.42
CA VAL A 57 -20.24 -10.80 -13.83
C VAL A 57 -19.55 -12.04 -14.41
N MET A 58 -18.84 -12.81 -13.58
CA MET A 58 -18.10 -13.99 -14.05
C MET A 58 -18.99 -15.25 -14.07
N PRO A 59 -18.84 -16.11 -15.10
CA PRO A 59 -19.42 -17.45 -15.07
C PRO A 59 -18.98 -18.22 -13.81
N PRO A 60 -19.86 -18.99 -13.14
CA PRO A 60 -19.52 -19.68 -11.89
C PRO A 60 -18.26 -20.54 -11.96
N GLU A 61 -18.04 -21.21 -13.09
CA GLU A 61 -16.87 -22.06 -13.31
C GLU A 61 -15.57 -21.26 -13.50
N ALA A 62 -15.65 -20.06 -14.07
CA ALA A 62 -14.50 -19.16 -14.14
C ALA A 62 -14.20 -18.56 -12.76
N TYR A 63 -15.25 -18.16 -12.02
CA TYR A 63 -15.10 -17.61 -10.66
C TYR A 63 -14.42 -18.61 -9.71
N LYS A 64 -14.84 -19.88 -9.71
CA LYS A 64 -14.19 -20.94 -8.92
C LYS A 64 -12.70 -21.12 -9.25
N LYS A 65 -12.29 -20.94 -10.51
CA LYS A 65 -10.89 -21.04 -10.95
C LYS A 65 -10.00 -19.86 -10.55
N VAL A 66 -10.58 -18.74 -10.11
CA VAL A 66 -9.85 -17.53 -9.70
C VAL A 66 -10.08 -17.18 -8.23
N THR A 67 -10.98 -17.90 -7.56
CA THR A 67 -11.25 -17.78 -6.13
C THR A 67 -10.92 -19.12 -5.47
N TYR A 68 -9.67 -19.28 -5.05
CA TYR A 68 -9.30 -20.47 -4.27
C TYR A 68 -9.51 -20.24 -2.79
N ASP A 69 -9.70 -21.36 -2.11
CA ASP A 69 -9.70 -21.43 -0.67
C ASP A 69 -8.34 -21.01 -0.09
N VAL A 70 -8.38 -20.10 0.89
CA VAL A 70 -7.19 -19.49 1.48
C VAL A 70 -6.36 -20.52 2.25
N GLU A 71 -7.00 -21.48 2.93
CA GLU A 71 -6.29 -22.51 3.68
C GLU A 71 -5.56 -23.47 2.73
N THR A 72 -6.20 -23.79 1.61
CA THR A 72 -5.57 -24.54 0.51
C THR A 72 -4.37 -23.79 -0.06
N MET A 73 -4.50 -22.48 -0.33
CA MET A 73 -3.38 -21.66 -0.81
C MET A 73 -2.20 -21.66 0.18
N LYS A 74 -2.47 -21.46 1.47
CA LYS A 74 -1.45 -21.51 2.53
C LYS A 74 -0.72 -22.85 2.57
N ARG A 75 -1.46 -23.96 2.46
CA ARG A 75 -0.90 -25.32 2.47
C ARG A 75 -0.02 -25.55 1.24
N VAL A 76 -0.54 -25.32 0.03
CA VAL A 76 0.20 -25.52 -1.22
C VAL A 76 1.46 -24.67 -1.24
N TRP A 77 1.38 -23.41 -0.80
CA TRP A 77 2.55 -22.55 -0.76
C TRP A 77 3.62 -23.03 0.22
N ALA A 78 3.22 -23.52 1.40
CA ALA A 78 4.15 -24.11 2.36
C ALA A 78 4.82 -25.39 1.81
N GLU A 79 4.09 -26.21 1.06
CA GLU A 79 4.63 -27.39 0.38
C GLU A 79 5.61 -27.00 -0.74
N THR A 80 5.24 -26.05 -1.61
CA THR A 80 6.09 -25.59 -2.72
C THR A 80 7.39 -24.96 -2.25
N ILE A 81 7.32 -24.11 -1.20
CA ILE A 81 8.50 -23.44 -0.64
C ILE A 81 9.29 -24.36 0.31
N GLY A 82 8.68 -25.44 0.80
CA GLY A 82 9.31 -26.40 1.71
C GLY A 82 9.37 -25.96 3.17
N PHE A 83 8.74 -24.84 3.54
CA PHE A 83 8.60 -24.41 4.93
C PHE A 83 7.37 -23.52 5.14
N ARG A 84 6.90 -23.45 6.39
CA ARG A 84 5.92 -22.46 6.82
C ARG A 84 6.62 -21.22 7.35
N ALA A 85 6.21 -20.02 6.90
CA ALA A 85 6.86 -18.78 7.31
C ALA A 85 6.89 -18.60 8.85
N PRO A 86 5.81 -18.89 9.61
CA PRO A 86 5.85 -18.84 11.07
C PRO A 86 6.86 -19.80 11.72
N ASP A 87 7.27 -20.87 11.04
CA ASP A 87 8.24 -21.83 11.59
C ASP A 87 9.69 -21.36 11.44
N VAL A 88 9.95 -20.38 10.58
CA VAL A 88 11.33 -19.93 10.28
C VAL A 88 11.59 -18.48 10.68
N VAL A 89 10.56 -17.63 10.64
CA VAL A 89 10.71 -16.22 11.01
C VAL A 89 10.97 -16.12 12.52
N GLY A 90 11.93 -15.26 12.89
CA GLY A 90 12.41 -15.13 14.26
C GLY A 90 13.56 -16.07 14.63
N LYS A 91 13.98 -16.99 13.75
CA LYS A 91 15.16 -17.84 14.02
C LYS A 91 16.50 -17.18 13.67
N VAL A 92 16.53 -16.37 12.62
CA VAL A 92 17.76 -15.70 12.14
C VAL A 92 18.10 -14.45 12.96
N PHE A 93 17.08 -13.71 13.39
CA PHE A 93 17.19 -12.50 14.21
C PHE A 93 16.18 -12.56 15.38
N PRO A 94 16.40 -13.44 16.38
CA PRO A 94 15.46 -13.66 17.49
C PRO A 94 15.26 -12.45 18.41
N GLU A 95 16.18 -11.49 18.39
CA GLU A 95 16.08 -10.21 19.10
C GLU A 95 14.97 -9.31 18.55
N ILE A 96 14.54 -9.55 17.31
CA ILE A 96 13.45 -8.83 16.67
C ILE A 96 12.13 -9.54 16.99
N LYS A 97 11.29 -8.88 17.79
CA LYS A 97 9.98 -9.37 18.21
C LYS A 97 8.87 -8.54 17.57
N PRO A 98 7.65 -9.07 17.45
CA PRO A 98 6.51 -8.23 17.09
C PRO A 98 6.35 -7.06 18.06
N GLY A 99 6.15 -5.86 17.52
CA GLY A 99 6.09 -4.62 18.29
C GLY A 99 6.55 -3.39 17.51
N LYS A 100 6.56 -2.24 18.20
CA LYS A 100 6.99 -0.97 17.65
C LYS A 100 8.49 -0.74 17.87
N TYR A 101 9.16 -0.27 16.84
CA TYR A 101 10.58 0.11 16.86
C TYR A 101 10.74 1.52 16.35
N THR A 102 11.72 2.23 16.91
CA THR A 102 12.04 3.60 16.55
C THR A 102 13.39 3.67 15.85
N TYR A 103 13.68 4.79 15.20
CA TYR A 103 14.99 5.02 14.57
C TYR A 103 16.15 4.92 15.58
N LYS A 104 15.90 5.07 16.89
CA LYS A 104 16.90 4.90 17.95
C LYS A 104 17.33 3.44 18.16
N ASP A 105 16.49 2.50 17.72
CA ASP A 105 16.73 1.06 17.81
C ASP A 105 17.47 0.54 16.57
N LYS A 106 17.48 1.33 15.49
CA LYS A 106 18.07 1.00 14.19
C LYS A 106 19.51 0.48 14.27
N GLU A 107 20.36 1.14 15.05
CA GLU A 107 21.78 0.80 15.20
C GLU A 107 22.03 -0.25 16.30
N LYS A 108 21.06 -0.44 17.19
CA LYS A 108 21.15 -1.38 18.32
C LYS A 108 20.72 -2.80 17.94
N LEU A 109 19.94 -2.91 16.87
CA LEU A 109 19.32 -4.14 16.39
C LEU A 109 19.80 -4.45 14.96
N PRO A 110 19.69 -5.70 14.48
CA PRO A 110 20.26 -6.13 13.19
C PRO A 110 19.50 -5.61 11.95
N PHE A 111 18.84 -4.45 12.04
CA PHE A 111 18.02 -3.91 10.94
C PHE A 111 18.80 -3.69 9.64
N ALA A 112 20.11 -3.40 9.72
CA ALA A 112 20.98 -3.28 8.55
C ALA A 112 21.09 -4.58 7.72
N LYS A 113 20.88 -5.75 8.34
CA LYS A 113 20.88 -7.06 7.68
C LYS A 113 19.49 -7.48 7.18
N MET A 114 18.43 -6.90 7.74
CA MET A 114 17.04 -7.23 7.40
C MET A 114 16.45 -6.33 6.33
N MET A 115 16.94 -5.10 6.24
CA MET A 115 16.47 -4.10 5.29
C MET A 115 17.49 -3.95 4.17
N TRP A 116 17.02 -3.73 2.93
CA TRP A 116 17.93 -3.25 1.91
C TRP A 116 18.49 -1.87 2.31
N LYS A 117 19.63 -1.48 1.74
CA LYS A 117 20.34 -0.24 2.11
C LYS A 117 19.44 1.00 2.11
N HIS A 118 18.66 1.20 1.06
CA HIS A 118 17.80 2.39 0.93
C HIS A 118 16.64 2.46 1.95
N LEU A 119 16.17 1.33 2.49
CA LEU A 119 15.10 1.29 3.50
C LEU A 119 15.71 1.54 4.87
N TYR A 120 16.87 0.94 5.14
CA TYR A 120 17.66 1.23 6.32
C TYR A 120 18.00 2.73 6.41
N ASP A 121 18.53 3.33 5.33
CA ASP A 121 18.89 4.76 5.29
C ASP A 121 17.68 5.67 5.55
N ARG A 122 16.49 5.30 5.08
CA ARG A 122 15.22 6.02 5.32
C ARG A 122 14.64 5.85 6.72
N PHE A 123 15.03 4.81 7.47
CA PHE A 123 14.64 4.63 8.86
C PHE A 123 15.44 5.59 9.75
N ASN A 124 15.17 6.89 9.64
CA ASN A 124 15.92 7.93 10.32
C ASN A 124 15.07 9.19 10.46
N LEU A 125 15.55 10.14 11.26
CA LEU A 125 15.01 11.49 11.23
C LEU A 125 15.26 12.11 9.85
N PRO A 126 14.28 12.88 9.32
CA PRO A 126 14.48 13.62 8.08
C PRO A 126 15.64 14.61 8.26
N PRO A 127 16.55 14.71 7.27
CA PRO A 127 17.72 15.57 7.38
C PRO A 127 17.33 17.04 7.48
N LYS A 128 17.99 17.78 8.37
CA LYS A 128 17.75 19.22 8.57
C LYS A 128 18.26 20.06 7.39
N SER A 129 19.27 19.59 6.67
CA SER A 129 19.85 20.20 5.48
C SER A 129 20.31 19.12 4.48
N GLY A 130 20.42 19.46 3.19
CA GLY A 130 20.83 18.54 2.12
C GLY A 130 19.66 17.85 1.39
N PRO A 131 19.96 16.86 0.51
CA PRO A 131 18.95 16.18 -0.30
C PRO A 131 17.93 15.46 0.59
N ARG A 132 16.67 15.89 0.51
CA ARG A 132 15.56 15.20 1.19
C ARG A 132 15.19 13.98 0.36
N HIS A 133 15.62 12.80 0.78
CA HIS A 133 15.01 11.56 0.30
C HIS A 133 13.52 11.56 0.67
N VAL A 134 12.68 11.15 -0.28
CA VAL A 134 11.26 10.93 -0.01
C VAL A 134 11.08 9.70 0.88
N CYS A 135 10.02 9.72 1.70
CA CYS A 135 9.60 8.60 2.55
C CYS A 135 10.57 8.24 3.70
N TYR A 136 11.14 9.24 4.41
CA TYR A 136 11.71 9.00 5.74
C TYR A 136 10.62 8.53 6.70
N PHE A 137 10.98 7.61 7.60
CA PHE A 137 10.12 7.15 8.68
C PHE A 137 10.94 7.00 9.95
N THR A 138 10.33 7.35 11.08
CA THR A 138 10.98 7.31 12.40
C THR A 138 10.58 6.11 13.22
N GLU A 139 9.54 5.40 12.78
CA GLU A 139 8.94 4.27 13.49
C GLU A 139 8.50 3.20 12.49
N ILE A 140 8.58 1.94 12.91
CA ILE A 140 8.02 0.79 12.22
C ILE A 140 7.29 -0.10 13.22
N GLU A 141 6.29 -0.80 12.74
CA GLU A 141 5.63 -1.86 13.48
C GLU A 141 5.92 -3.20 12.81
N ILE A 142 6.46 -4.13 13.58
CA ILE A 142 6.63 -5.51 13.16
C ILE A 142 5.42 -6.28 13.67
N VAL A 143 4.61 -6.78 12.75
CA VAL A 143 3.43 -7.58 13.08
C VAL A 143 3.80 -9.07 13.23
N PRO A 144 3.03 -9.86 13.98
CA PRO A 144 3.23 -11.30 14.04
C PRO A 144 3.22 -11.94 12.65
N THR A 145 4.21 -12.79 12.38
CA THR A 145 4.33 -13.47 11.08
C THR A 145 3.10 -14.34 10.82
N ARG A 146 2.57 -14.21 9.61
CA ARG A 146 1.52 -15.08 9.08
C ARG A 146 2.12 -15.96 8.00
N GLN A 147 1.46 -17.06 7.66
CA GLN A 147 1.84 -17.85 6.50
C GLN A 147 1.72 -16.98 5.26
N TYR A 148 2.84 -16.77 4.57
CA TYR A 148 2.83 -16.15 3.25
C TYR A 148 2.24 -17.13 2.23
N TYR A 149 1.43 -16.61 1.32
CA TYR A 149 0.88 -17.37 0.20
C TYR A 149 0.55 -16.41 -0.93
N HIS A 150 0.65 -16.89 -2.18
CA HIS A 150 0.12 -16.19 -3.33
C HIS A 150 -1.23 -16.79 -3.76
N ALA A 151 -2.02 -15.98 -4.45
CA ALA A 151 -3.26 -16.47 -5.04
C ALA A 151 -2.95 -17.46 -6.17
N LEU A 152 -3.44 -18.69 -6.04
CA LEU A 152 -3.48 -19.64 -7.15
C LEU A 152 -4.41 -19.12 -8.27
N PRO A 153 -4.17 -19.46 -9.56
CA PRO A 153 -3.11 -20.33 -10.07
C PRO A 153 -1.78 -19.61 -10.33
N ALA A 154 -1.58 -18.38 -9.84
CA ALA A 154 -0.36 -17.60 -10.09
C ALA A 154 0.83 -18.01 -9.20
N ALA A 155 0.92 -19.30 -8.86
CA ALA A 155 2.08 -19.93 -8.21
C ALA A 155 2.75 -20.91 -9.18
#